data_AF-A0A382F5C6-F1
#
_entry.id   AF-A0A382F5C6-F1
#
_cell.length_a   1.000
_cell.length_b   1.000
_cell.length_c   1.000
_cell.angle_alpha   90.00
_cell.angle_beta   90.00
_cell.angle_gamma   90.00
#
_symmetry.space_group_name_H-M   'P 1'
#
loop_
_entity.id
_entity.type
_entity.pdbx_description
1 polymer ?
#
loop_
_entity_poly.entity_id
_entity_poly.type
_entity_poly.pdbx_seq_one_letter_code
_entity_poly.pdbx_strand_id
1 'polypeptide(L)'
;MFNSDHKHTFTISKTKSWSPVSVNIKEMLTTLDGALALSIVLQDDGYDHNLIRKRLTPFRHSLWNYKKDTGVKRMVKHLLFLLLYYPLYVVFVSKKGRYIDQTEGDALAQIQVVIKKVINS
;
A
#
# COMPACT_ATOMS: atom_id res chain seq x y z
N MET A 1 -0.61 8.92 -5.38
CA MET A 1 0.54 9.79 -5.64
C MET A 1 1.73 8.86 -5.83
N PHE A 2 2.45 8.98 -6.94
CA PHE A 2 3.68 8.21 -7.18
C PHE A 2 4.83 9.18 -6.90
N ASN A 3 5.74 8.83 -5.99
CA ASN A 3 6.95 9.61 -5.78
C ASN A 3 7.88 9.34 -6.97
N SER A 4 8.20 10.36 -7.76
CA SER A 4 9.09 10.22 -8.91
C SER A 4 10.53 9.89 -8.52
N ASP A 5 10.95 10.21 -7.30
CA ASP A 5 12.25 9.85 -6.71
C ASP A 5 12.16 8.56 -5.86
N HIS A 6 11.18 7.70 -6.12
CA HIS A 6 11.04 6.44 -5.39
C HIS A 6 12.18 5.47 -5.72
N LYS A 7 13.15 5.33 -4.81
CA LYS A 7 14.38 4.54 -5.04
C LYS A 7 14.13 3.04 -5.02
N HIS A 8 13.51 2.53 -3.96
CA HIS A 8 13.26 1.09 -3.80
C HIS A 8 12.01 0.81 -2.99
N THR A 9 11.34 -0.32 -3.27
CA THR A 9 10.33 -0.92 -2.38
C THR A 9 10.85 -2.26 -1.89
N PHE A 10 10.73 -2.55 -0.60
CA PHE A 10 11.09 -3.86 -0.05
C PHE A 10 9.84 -4.71 0.20
N THR A 11 9.94 -6.01 -0.07
CA THR A 11 8.88 -6.99 0.19
C THR A 11 9.49 -8.28 0.73
N ILE A 12 8.77 -9.03 1.57
CA ILE A 12 9.31 -10.27 2.16
C ILE A 12 9.19 -11.46 1.21
N SER A 13 8.04 -11.65 0.56
CA SER A 13 7.77 -12.85 -0.25
C SER A 13 6.69 -12.63 -1.31
N LYS A 14 6.69 -11.45 -1.93
CA LYS A 14 5.61 -11.06 -2.85
C LYS A 14 5.88 -11.62 -4.25
N THR A 15 4.91 -12.34 -4.82
CA THR A 15 5.01 -12.91 -6.17
C THR A 15 5.04 -11.87 -7.28
N LYS A 16 4.32 -10.76 -7.11
CA LYS A 16 4.27 -9.65 -8.08
C LYS A 16 4.23 -8.32 -7.36
N SER A 17 5.21 -7.46 -7.61
CA SER A 17 5.20 -6.09 -7.10
C SER A 17 4.53 -5.12 -8.08
N TRP A 18 3.96 -4.05 -7.55
CA TRP A 18 3.44 -2.94 -8.36
C TRP A 18 4.55 -1.93 -8.70
N SER A 19 5.66 -1.97 -7.96
CA SER A 19 6.82 -1.11 -8.17
C SER A 19 7.83 -1.82 -9.07
N PRO A 20 8.36 -1.16 -10.11
CA PRO A 20 9.39 -1.74 -10.98
C PRO A 20 10.75 -1.90 -10.28
N VAL A 21 10.98 -1.17 -9.19
CA VAL A 21 12.23 -1.18 -8.39
C VAL A 21 12.04 -1.90 -7.05
N SER A 22 11.22 -2.94 -7.06
CA SER A 22 10.90 -3.72 -5.86
C SER A 22 11.95 -4.80 -5.62
N VAL A 23 12.50 -4.85 -4.42
CA VAL A 23 13.40 -5.90 -3.95
C VAL A 23 12.60 -6.90 -3.11
N ASN A 24 12.61 -8.17 -3.51
CA ASN A 24 12.08 -9.27 -2.71
C ASN A 24 13.21 -9.80 -1.81
N ILE A 25 13.05 -9.67 -0.50
CA ILE A 25 14.07 -10.04 0.48
C ILE A 25 14.41 -11.52 0.41
N LYS A 26 13.42 -12.42 0.27
CA LYS A 26 13.72 -13.85 0.15
C LYS A 26 14.56 -14.17 -1.07
N GLU A 27 14.20 -13.61 -2.22
CA GLU A 27 14.96 -13.81 -3.47
C GLU A 27 16.36 -13.21 -3.35
N MET A 28 16.48 -11.99 -2.83
CA MET A 28 17.77 -11.33 -2.61
C MET A 28 18.69 -12.14 -1.68
N LEU A 29 18.15 -12.78 -0.65
CA LEU A 29 18.96 -13.61 0.25
C LEU A 29 19.48 -14.87 -0.45
N THR A 30 18.79 -15.41 -1.46
CA THR A 30 19.29 -16.56 -2.23
C THR A 30 20.47 -16.22 -3.12
N THR A 31 20.66 -14.94 -3.47
CA THR A 31 21.81 -14.49 -4.27
C THR A 31 23.06 -14.22 -3.44
N LEU A 32 22.98 -14.34 -2.11
CA LEU A 32 24.11 -14.12 -1.22
C LEU A 32 24.83 -15.44 -0.95
N ASP A 33 25.99 -15.62 -1.58
CA ASP A 33 26.81 -16.81 -1.40
C ASP A 33 27.29 -16.97 0.04
N GLY A 34 27.15 -18.21 0.55
CA GLY A 34 27.51 -18.51 1.93
C GLY A 34 26.67 -17.78 2.97
N ALA A 35 25.47 -17.30 2.64
CA ALA A 35 24.55 -16.71 3.62
C ALA A 35 23.45 -17.71 4.00
N LEU A 36 23.29 -17.95 5.29
CA LEU A 36 22.15 -18.67 5.86
C LEU A 36 21.22 -17.67 6.54
N ALA A 37 20.00 -17.52 6.03
CA ALA A 37 18.97 -16.71 6.67
C ALA A 37 18.52 -17.38 7.98
N LEU A 38 18.73 -16.71 9.12
CA LEU A 38 18.29 -17.19 10.43
C LEU A 38 16.87 -16.72 10.74
N SER A 39 16.55 -15.45 10.45
CA SER A 39 15.21 -14.91 10.68
C SER A 39 14.89 -13.76 9.73
N ILE A 40 13.63 -13.67 9.32
CA ILE A 40 13.05 -12.52 8.62
C ILE A 40 11.79 -12.14 9.38
N VAL A 41 11.75 -10.95 9.95
CA VAL A 41 10.66 -10.47 10.81
C VAL A 41 10.16 -9.13 10.29
N LEU A 42 8.84 -9.00 10.17
CA LEU A 42 8.19 -7.70 9.99
C LEU A 42 7.97 -7.10 11.38
N GLN A 43 8.53 -5.93 11.60
CA GLN A 43 8.33 -5.11 12.79
C GLN A 43 7.32 -4.02 12.43
N ASP A 44 6.05 -4.26 12.76
CA ASP A 44 4.94 -3.36 12.48
C ASP A 44 4.14 -3.00 13.74
N ASP A 45 4.81 -2.97 14.90
CA ASP A 45 4.16 -2.61 16.15
C ASP A 45 3.60 -1.18 16.09
N GLY A 46 2.39 -1.01 16.62
CA GLY A 46 1.63 0.24 16.53
C GLY A 46 1.10 0.59 15.12
N TYR A 47 1.41 -0.17 14.08
CA TYR A 47 0.92 0.09 12.72
C TYR A 47 -0.53 -0.40 12.52
N ASP A 48 -1.48 0.52 12.33
CA ASP A 48 -2.88 0.14 12.10
C ASP A 48 -3.14 -0.19 10.62
N HIS A 49 -3.20 -1.50 10.34
CA HIS A 49 -3.53 -2.04 9.02
C HIS A 49 -4.94 -1.65 8.53
N ASN A 50 -5.85 -1.24 9.41
CA ASN A 50 -7.18 -0.77 9.00
C ASN A 50 -7.16 0.62 8.36
N LEU A 51 -6.10 1.40 8.59
CA LEU A 51 -5.88 2.71 7.98
C LEU A 51 -5.23 2.60 6.59
N ILE A 52 -4.79 1.40 6.19
CA ILE A 52 -4.37 1.15 4.81
C ILE A 52 -5.54 1.43 3.88
N ARG A 53 -5.28 2.19 2.81
CA ARG A 53 -6.27 2.54 1.79
C ARG A 53 -7.00 1.30 1.28
N LYS A 54 -8.29 1.22 1.56
CA LYS A 54 -9.16 0.24 0.90
C LYS A 54 -9.42 0.68 -0.53
N ARG A 55 -9.19 -0.22 -1.49
CA ARG A 55 -9.50 0.03 -2.91
C ARG A 55 -11.00 0.33 -3.01
N LEU A 56 -11.36 1.47 -3.60
CA LEU A 56 -12.74 1.75 -3.94
C LEU A 56 -13.25 0.64 -4.87
N THR A 57 -14.45 0.13 -4.60
CA THR A 57 -15.10 -0.82 -5.51
C THR A 57 -15.23 -0.19 -6.90
N PRO A 58 -15.25 -0.97 -8.00
CA PRO A 58 -15.35 -0.44 -9.36
C PRO A 58 -16.53 0.54 -9.52
N PHE A 59 -17.66 0.26 -8.87
CA PHE A 59 -18.82 1.15 -8.82
C PHE A 59 -18.50 2.51 -8.17
N ARG A 60 -17.89 2.51 -6.99
CA ARG A 60 -17.50 3.75 -6.29
C ARG A 60 -16.43 4.52 -7.07
N HIS A 61 -15.49 3.82 -7.69
CA HIS A 61 -14.48 4.41 -8.55
C HIS A 61 -15.10 5.06 -9.80
N SER A 62 -16.13 4.44 -10.38
CA SER A 62 -16.89 4.95 -11.52
C SER A 62 -17.71 6.20 -11.16
N LEU A 63 -18.32 6.24 -9.97
CA LEU A 63 -19.02 7.42 -9.45
C LEU A 63 -18.06 8.58 -9.16
N TRP A 64 -16.89 8.32 -8.56
CA TRP A 64 -15.88 9.35 -8.30
C TRP A 64 -15.40 10.04 -9.58
N ASN A 65 -15.28 9.29 -10.68
CA ASN A 65 -14.81 9.78 -11.97
C ASN A 65 -15.94 10.33 -12.88
N TYR A 66 -17.13 10.63 -12.35
CA TYR A 66 -18.30 11.08 -13.16
C TYR A 66 -18.02 12.29 -14.06
N LYS A 67 -17.05 13.15 -13.68
CA LYS A 67 -16.63 14.31 -14.49
C LYS A 67 -16.01 13.93 -15.84
N LYS A 68 -15.58 12.68 -16.02
CA LYS A 68 -15.09 12.14 -17.29
C LYS A 68 -16.20 11.64 -18.22
N ASP A 69 -17.43 11.50 -17.73
CA ASP A 69 -18.59 11.10 -18.53
C ASP A 69 -19.31 12.34 -19.12
N THR A 70 -20.15 12.12 -20.13
CA THR A 70 -20.95 13.16 -20.80
C THR A 70 -22.45 12.85 -20.76
N GLY A 71 -23.28 13.87 -21.02
CA GLY A 71 -24.73 13.75 -21.15
C GLY A 71 -25.46 13.20 -19.91
N VAL A 72 -26.53 12.44 -20.14
CA VAL A 72 -27.41 11.87 -19.10
C VAL A 72 -26.62 11.00 -18.12
N LYS A 73 -25.62 10.27 -18.60
CA LYS A 73 -24.75 9.42 -17.75
C LYS A 73 -24.00 10.25 -16.70
N ARG A 74 -23.49 11.43 -17.07
CA ARG A 74 -22.87 12.36 -16.13
C ARG A 74 -23.87 12.86 -15.10
N MET A 75 -25.08 13.24 -15.54
CA MET A 75 -26.12 13.75 -14.65
C MET A 75 -26.56 12.70 -13.62
N VAL A 76 -26.86 11.48 -14.06
CA VAL A 76 -27.24 10.36 -13.17
C VAL A 76 -26.14 10.04 -12.18
N LYS A 77 -24.90 9.92 -12.65
CA LYS A 77 -23.76 9.65 -11.76
C LYS A 77 -23.46 10.80 -10.81
N HIS A 78 -23.66 12.05 -11.23
CA HIS A 78 -23.52 13.21 -10.36
C HIS A 78 -24.57 13.21 -9.25
N LEU A 79 -25.83 12.90 -9.56
CA LEU A 79 -26.90 12.79 -8.58
C LEU A 79 -26.62 11.65 -7.59
N LEU A 80 -26.23 10.46 -8.09
CA LEU A 80 -25.82 9.33 -7.25
C LEU A 80 -24.59 9.66 -6.40
N PHE A 81 -23.64 10.43 -6.95
CA PHE A 81 -22.48 10.92 -6.21
C PHE A 81 -22.93 11.86 -5.07
N LEU A 82 -23.82 12.80 -5.30
CA LEU A 82 -24.33 13.67 -4.24
C LEU A 82 -25.11 12.89 -3.17
N LEU A 83 -25.96 11.94 -3.56
CA LEU A 83 -26.81 11.18 -2.64
C LEU A 83 -26.07 10.09 -1.86
N LEU A 84 -25.18 9.35 -2.51
CA LEU A 84 -24.48 8.21 -1.89
C LEU A 84 -23.08 8.58 -1.44
N TYR A 85 -22.35 9.35 -2.26
CA TYR A 85 -20.96 9.62 -1.98
C TYR A 85 -20.82 10.76 -0.97
N TYR A 86 -21.46 11.91 -1.14
CA TYR A 86 -21.25 13.04 -0.21
C TYR A 86 -21.59 12.70 1.27
N PRO A 87 -22.76 12.16 1.64
CA PRO A 87 -23.08 11.89 3.04
C PRO A 87 -22.38 10.65 3.64
N LEU A 88 -22.11 9.59 2.86
CA LEU A 88 -21.40 8.41 3.38
C LEU A 88 -19.88 8.56 3.29
N TYR A 89 -19.36 9.17 2.22
CA TYR A 89 -17.91 9.36 2.05
C TYR A 89 -17.43 10.50 2.93
N VAL A 90 -17.94 11.74 2.85
CA VAL A 90 -17.35 12.87 3.62
C VAL A 90 -17.39 12.61 5.13
N VAL A 91 -18.51 12.05 5.63
CA VAL A 91 -18.69 11.74 7.06
C VAL A 91 -17.78 10.59 7.53
N PHE A 92 -17.54 9.55 6.73
CA PHE A 92 -16.64 8.44 7.11
C PHE A 92 -15.17 8.65 6.69
N VAL A 93 -14.89 9.38 5.62
CA VAL A 93 -13.55 9.62 5.05
C VAL A 93 -12.82 10.74 5.72
N SER A 94 -13.51 11.71 6.31
CA SER A 94 -12.88 12.65 7.24
C SER A 94 -12.09 11.92 8.34
N LYS A 95 -12.39 10.64 8.63
CA LYS A 95 -11.61 9.77 9.51
C LYS A 95 -10.75 8.68 8.83
N LYS A 96 -10.94 8.35 7.53
CA LYS A 96 -10.34 7.12 6.93
C LYS A 96 -9.89 7.16 5.46
N GLY A 97 -9.93 8.28 4.73
CA GLY A 97 -9.63 8.27 3.28
C GLY A 97 -8.46 9.13 2.78
N ARG A 98 -7.86 9.96 3.63
CA ARG A 98 -6.52 10.53 3.33
C ARG A 98 -5.47 9.50 3.68
N TYR A 99 -4.33 9.54 2.99
CA TYR A 99 -3.14 8.83 3.46
C TYR A 99 -2.84 9.37 4.85
N ILE A 100 -3.03 8.54 5.86
CA ILE A 100 -2.60 8.85 7.21
C ILE A 100 -1.15 8.40 7.23
N ASP A 101 -0.25 9.36 7.33
CA ASP A 101 1.13 9.03 7.63
C ASP A 101 1.15 8.47 9.05
N GLN A 102 1.47 7.19 9.17
CA GLN A 102 1.59 6.52 10.46
C GLN A 102 3.03 6.54 10.96
N THR A 103 3.97 7.14 10.23
CA THR A 103 5.40 7.17 10.59
C THR A 103 5.80 8.33 11.48
N GLU A 104 4.90 9.28 11.74
CA GLU A 104 5.15 10.44 12.61
C GLU A 104 5.01 10.14 14.12
N GLY A 105 4.76 8.88 14.52
CA GLY A 105 4.59 8.46 15.92
C GLY A 105 5.40 7.21 16.28
N ASP A 106 4.99 6.50 17.33
CA ASP A 106 5.68 5.28 17.81
C ASP A 106 5.50 4.06 16.90
N ALA A 107 4.65 4.16 15.87
CA ALA A 107 4.40 3.05 14.97
C ALA A 107 5.63 2.75 14.11
N LEU A 108 6.11 1.52 14.19
CA LEU A 108 7.24 1.04 13.42
C LEU A 108 6.74 0.38 12.13
N ALA A 109 7.49 0.50 11.05
CA ALA A 109 7.24 -0.23 9.80
C ALA A 109 8.58 -0.64 9.19
N GLN A 110 9.16 -1.71 9.73
CA GLN A 110 10.51 -2.15 9.39
C GLN A 110 10.55 -3.65 9.08
N ILE A 111 11.42 -4.05 8.16
CA ILE A 111 11.76 -5.47 7.95
C ILE A 111 13.14 -5.71 8.56
N GLN A 112 13.24 -6.64 9.49
CA GLN A 112 14.49 -7.08 10.09
C GLN A 112 14.90 -8.44 9.51
N VAL A 113 16.15 -8.54 9.09
CA VAL A 113 16.72 -9.79 8.59
C VAL A 113 17.99 -10.09 9.38
N VAL A 114 18.09 -11.32 9.90
CA VAL A 114 19.32 -11.82 10.52
C VAL A 114 19.87 -12.93 9.64
N ILE A 115 21.11 -12.77 9.20
CA ILE A 115 21.83 -13.74 8.37
C ILE A 115 23.11 -14.19 9.07
N LYS A 116 23.46 -15.46 8.90
CA LYS A 116 24.73 -16.02 9.32
C LYS A 116 25.58 -16.28 8.09
N LYS A 117 26.82 -15.79 8.09
CA LYS A 117 27.82 -16.18 7.10
C LYS A 117 28.32 -17.59 7.41
N VAL A 118 28.17 -18.50 6.44
CA VAL A 118 28.76 -19.83 6.44
C VAL A 118 30.11 -19.72 5.74
N ILE A 119 31.18 -19.96 6.48
CA ILE A 119 32.52 -20.08 5.92
C ILE A 119 32.71 -21.57 5.67
N ASN A 120 32.79 -21.96 4.41
CA ASN A 120 33.23 -23.31 4.07
C ASN A 120 34.75 -23.34 4.26
N SER A 121 35.19 -24.09 5.27
CA SER A 121 36.60 -24.41 5.52
C SER A 121 37.18 -25.26 4.40
#